data_AF-A0A382TPG0-F1
#
_entry.id   AF-A0A382TPG0-F1
#
_cell.length_a   1.000
_cell.length_b   1.000
_cell.length_c   1.000
_cell.angle_alpha   90.00
_cell.angle_beta   90.00
_cell.angle_gamma   90.00
#
_symmetry.space_group_name_H-M   'P 1'
#
loop_
_entity.id
_entity.type
_entity.pdbx_description
1 polymer ?
#
loop_
_entity_poly.entity_id
_entity_poly.type
_entity_poly.pdbx_seq_one_letter_code
_entity_poly.pdbx_strand_id
1 'polypeptide(L)'
;MTSEKNATRAQKKGAKEILRLAQKALAYRRDLLPQDEVDQLEAASVELNQTLKVKSVPFAELEKKAKAVDEALQKSGGLYYHKKGWVENVEMLLVAAIVVIGIRSFFLQPFIIPTNSMYPSFYGMQPRVYED
;
A
#
# COMPACT_ATOMS: atom_id res chain seq x y z
N MET A 1 -21.63 27.65 -9.11
CA MET A 1 -20.28 28.17 -8.79
C MET A 1 -19.74 27.35 -7.64
N THR A 2 -18.91 26.35 -7.92
CA THR A 2 -18.28 25.51 -6.89
C THR A 2 -17.28 26.36 -6.13
N SER A 3 -17.57 26.65 -4.86
CA SER A 3 -16.65 27.32 -3.95
C SER A 3 -15.43 26.41 -3.76
N GLU A 4 -14.33 26.68 -4.47
CA GLU A 4 -13.11 25.91 -4.32
C GLU A 4 -12.53 26.18 -2.93
N LYS A 5 -12.53 25.14 -2.09
CA LYS A 5 -11.96 25.22 -0.75
C LYS A 5 -10.46 25.48 -0.86
N ASN A 6 -9.99 26.46 -0.10
CA ASN A 6 -8.56 26.75 0.00
C ASN A 6 -7.80 25.56 0.61
N ALA A 7 -6.54 25.41 0.21
CA ALA A 7 -5.67 24.38 0.74
C ALA A 7 -5.39 24.55 2.23
N THR A 8 -5.59 23.48 2.99
CA THR A 8 -5.34 23.38 4.43
C THR A 8 -3.84 23.34 4.73
N ARG A 9 -3.43 23.71 5.95
CA ARG A 9 -2.02 23.64 6.40
C ARG A 9 -1.40 22.24 6.19
N ALA A 10 -2.16 21.17 6.47
CA ALA A 10 -1.71 19.79 6.27
C ALA A 10 -1.42 19.48 4.79
N GLN A 11 -2.29 19.93 3.88
CA GLN A 11 -2.12 19.76 2.43
C GLN A 11 -0.90 20.53 1.92
N LYS A 12 -0.71 21.78 2.38
CA LYS A 12 0.50 22.56 2.09
C LYS A 12 1.77 21.90 2.62
N LYS A 13 1.71 21.25 3.79
CA LYS A 13 2.84 20.48 4.34
C LYS A 13 3.17 19.27 3.47
N GLY A 14 2.16 18.51 3.02
CA GLY A 14 2.34 17.40 2.10
C GLY A 14 2.99 17.82 0.78
N ALA A 15 2.48 18.90 0.16
CA ALA A 15 3.05 19.46 -1.06
C ALA A 15 4.52 19.93 -0.88
N LYS A 16 4.89 20.48 0.29
CA LYS A 16 6.28 20.83 0.60
C LYS A 16 7.18 19.60 0.70
N GLU A 17 6.70 18.50 1.27
CA GLU A 17 7.49 17.25 1.32
C GLU A 17 7.73 16.68 -0.07
N ILE A 18 6.71 16.68 -0.95
CA ILE A 18 6.84 16.26 -2.34
C ILE A 18 7.91 17.11 -3.05
N LEU A 19 7.83 18.43 -2.91
CA LEU A 19 8.81 19.36 -3.48
C LEU A 19 10.23 19.10 -2.94
N ARG A 20 10.37 18.84 -1.63
CA ARG A 20 11.66 18.51 -1.02
C ARG A 20 12.24 17.21 -1.59
N LEU A 21 11.41 16.21 -1.84
CA LEU A 21 11.83 14.95 -2.48
C LEU A 21 12.27 15.17 -3.93
N ALA A 22 11.55 16.00 -4.70
CA ALA A 22 11.92 16.36 -6.06
C ALA A 22 13.28 17.06 -6.13
N GLN A 23 13.51 18.06 -5.28
CA GLN A 23 14.81 18.73 -5.17
C GLN A 23 15.94 17.77 -4.78
N LYS A 24 15.66 16.82 -3.88
CA LYS A 24 16.59 15.78 -3.48
C LYS A 24 16.93 14.85 -4.65
N ALA A 25 15.94 14.43 -5.44
CA ALA A 25 16.13 13.59 -6.60
C ALA A 25 16.96 14.29 -7.68
N LEU A 26 16.66 15.56 -7.99
CA LEU A 26 17.46 16.38 -8.91
C LEU A 26 18.91 16.51 -8.41
N ALA A 27 19.12 16.82 -7.13
CA ALA A 27 20.47 17.00 -6.59
C ALA A 27 21.35 15.75 -6.67
N TYR A 28 20.77 14.55 -6.56
CA TYR A 28 21.53 13.29 -6.50
C TYR A 28 21.55 12.48 -7.79
N ARG A 29 20.67 12.76 -8.75
CA ARG A 29 20.53 11.92 -9.95
C ARG A 29 20.54 12.70 -11.26
N ARG A 30 20.70 14.03 -11.25
CA ARG A 30 20.66 14.85 -12.47
C ARG A 30 21.67 14.39 -13.54
N ASP A 31 22.81 13.86 -13.12
CA ASP A 31 23.86 13.30 -13.97
C ASP A 31 23.52 11.90 -14.54
N LEU A 32 22.65 11.16 -13.87
CA LEU A 32 22.24 9.79 -14.26
C LEU A 32 20.93 9.75 -15.03
N LEU A 33 20.20 10.87 -15.10
CA LEU A 33 18.88 10.97 -15.71
C LEU A 33 18.97 11.50 -17.15
N PRO A 34 18.07 11.07 -18.06
CA PRO A 34 17.91 11.72 -19.35
C PRO A 34 17.55 13.20 -19.18
N GLN A 35 18.07 14.06 -20.07
CA GLN A 35 17.85 15.51 -19.98
C GLN A 35 16.36 15.88 -19.98
N ASP A 36 15.53 15.19 -20.76
CA ASP A 36 14.07 15.40 -20.79
C ASP A 36 13.41 15.15 -19.43
N GLU A 37 13.83 14.10 -18.70
CA GLU A 37 13.28 13.81 -17.36
C GLU A 37 13.72 14.86 -16.33
N VAL A 38 14.94 15.36 -16.45
CA VAL A 38 15.46 16.46 -15.60
C VAL A 38 14.64 17.72 -15.84
N ASP A 39 14.44 18.10 -17.10
CA ASP A 39 13.72 19.31 -17.48
C ASP A 39 12.26 19.25 -17.02
N GLN A 40 11.59 18.10 -17.19
CA GLN A 40 10.23 17.87 -16.71
C GLN A 40 10.12 17.98 -15.18
N LEU A 41 11.02 17.35 -14.43
CA LEU A 41 11.01 17.39 -12.97
C LEU A 41 11.35 18.80 -12.44
N GLU A 42 12.28 19.51 -13.08
CA GLU A 42 12.68 20.88 -12.71
C GLU A 42 11.54 21.86 -12.98
N ALA A 43 10.90 21.80 -14.15
CA ALA A 43 9.73 22.61 -14.49
C ALA A 43 8.57 22.40 -13.51
N ALA A 44 8.18 21.15 -13.25
CA ALA A 44 7.09 20.83 -12.33
C ALA A 44 7.40 21.28 -10.89
N SER A 45 8.66 21.14 -10.46
CA SER A 45 9.11 21.58 -9.13
C SER A 45 9.03 23.10 -8.97
N VAL A 46 9.40 23.85 -10.02
CA VAL A 46 9.31 25.31 -10.03
C VAL A 46 7.85 25.77 -9.93
N GLU A 47 6.95 25.17 -10.69
CA GLU A 47 5.52 25.51 -10.66
C GLU A 47 4.90 25.25 -9.28
N LEU A 48 5.21 24.11 -8.66
CA LEU A 48 4.75 23.78 -7.32
C LEU A 48 5.30 24.75 -6.27
N ASN A 49 6.57 25.14 -6.38
CA ASN A 49 7.19 26.12 -5.48
C ASN A 49 6.50 27.49 -5.57
N GLN A 50 6.21 27.95 -6.79
CA GLN A 50 5.52 29.21 -7.02
C GLN A 50 4.12 29.20 -6.40
N THR A 51 3.36 28.12 -6.60
CA THR A 51 2.05 27.97 -5.98
C THR A 51 2.14 27.93 -4.46
N LEU A 52 3.13 27.25 -3.88
CA LEU A 52 3.31 27.22 -2.42
C LEU A 52 3.68 28.57 -1.78
N LYS A 53 4.23 29.51 -2.55
CA LYS A 53 4.50 30.89 -2.09
C LYS A 53 3.23 31.74 -1.99
N VAL A 54 2.17 31.38 -2.71
CA VAL A 54 0.90 32.12 -2.69
C VAL A 54 0.17 31.85 -1.36
N LYS A 55 -0.32 32.93 -0.73
CA LYS A 55 -0.94 32.86 0.61
C LYS A 55 -2.24 32.05 0.60
N SER A 56 -3.08 32.23 -0.42
CA SER A 56 -4.33 31.49 -0.61
C SER A 56 -4.31 30.80 -1.97
N VAL A 57 -4.36 29.47 -1.96
CA VAL A 57 -4.37 28.65 -3.17
C VAL A 57 -5.54 27.69 -3.04
N PRO A 58 -6.34 27.51 -4.11
CA PRO A 58 -7.35 26.48 -4.15
C PRO A 58 -6.73 25.10 -3.98
N PHE A 59 -7.39 24.22 -3.23
CA PHE A 59 -6.88 22.86 -3.02
C PHE A 59 -6.69 22.11 -4.34
N ALA A 60 -7.61 22.26 -5.29
CA ALA A 60 -7.55 21.60 -6.59
C ALA A 60 -6.28 21.98 -7.38
N GLU A 61 -5.90 23.26 -7.37
CA GLU A 61 -4.69 23.72 -8.04
C GLU A 61 -3.42 23.17 -7.35
N LEU A 62 -3.39 23.22 -6.02
CA LEU A 62 -2.25 22.71 -5.25
C LEU A 62 -2.09 21.19 -5.45
N GLU A 63 -3.18 20.44 -5.42
CA GLU A 63 -3.19 19.00 -5.63
C GLU A 63 -2.74 18.65 -7.04
N LYS A 64 -3.24 19.36 -8.06
CA LYS A 64 -2.84 19.15 -9.46
C LYS A 64 -1.33 19.33 -9.65
N LYS A 65 -0.77 20.42 -9.13
CA LYS A 65 0.68 20.68 -9.22
C LYS A 65 1.50 19.70 -8.41
N ALA A 66 1.02 19.32 -7.21
CA ALA A 66 1.67 18.30 -6.41
C ALA A 66 1.71 16.94 -7.11
N LYS A 67 0.60 16.54 -7.76
CA LYS A 67 0.52 15.31 -8.58
C LYS A 67 1.48 15.33 -9.77
N ALA A 68 1.61 16.46 -10.46
CA ALA A 68 2.55 16.57 -11.57
C ALA A 68 4.01 16.31 -11.13
N VAL A 69 4.41 16.85 -9.98
CA VAL A 69 5.73 16.56 -9.39
C VAL A 69 5.85 15.09 -8.97
N ASP A 70 4.79 14.54 -8.40
CA ASP A 70 4.71 13.14 -7.95
C ASP A 70 4.88 12.15 -9.12
N GLU A 71 4.22 12.40 -10.24
CA GLU A 71 4.33 11.62 -11.47
C GLU A 71 5.74 11.71 -12.10
N ALA A 72 6.32 12.92 -12.11
CA ALA A 72 7.70 13.11 -12.56
C ALA A 72 8.70 12.35 -11.66
N LEU A 73 8.47 12.39 -10.34
CA LEU A 73 9.25 11.67 -9.34
C LEU A 73 9.12 10.14 -9.45
N GLN A 74 7.97 9.61 -9.87
CA GLN A 74 7.81 8.18 -10.09
C GLN A 74 8.75 7.64 -11.18
N LYS A 75 9.08 8.47 -12.18
CA LYS A 75 10.01 8.12 -13.28
C LYS A 75 11.47 8.38 -12.88
N SER A 76 11.73 9.57 -12.35
CA SER A 76 13.08 10.09 -12.12
C SER A 76 13.62 9.89 -10.69
N GLY A 77 12.76 9.55 -9.72
CA GLY A 77 13.08 9.56 -8.29
C GLY A 77 13.84 8.35 -7.75
N GLY A 78 13.87 7.23 -8.48
CA GLY A 78 14.69 6.07 -8.15
C GLY A 78 14.44 5.52 -6.74
N LEU A 79 15.50 5.12 -6.03
CA LEU A 79 15.40 4.62 -4.64
C LEU A 79 15.02 5.72 -3.62
N TYR A 80 15.12 7.00 -3.99
CA TYR A 80 14.82 8.11 -3.07
C TYR A 80 13.33 8.43 -3.01
N TYR A 81 12.62 8.17 -4.10
CA TYR A 81 11.17 8.25 -4.18
C TYR A 81 10.58 6.86 -3.99
N HIS A 82 10.29 6.53 -2.74
CA HIS A 82 9.71 5.24 -2.39
C HIS A 82 8.31 5.15 -2.99
N LYS A 83 8.05 4.11 -3.79
CA LYS A 83 6.69 3.70 -4.18
C LYS A 83 5.95 3.20 -2.94
N LYS A 84 5.54 4.13 -2.08
CA LYS A 84 4.76 3.89 -0.86
C LYS A 84 3.35 3.51 -1.24
N GLY A 85 3.12 2.23 -1.51
CA GLY A 85 1.79 1.75 -1.82
C GLY A 85 1.63 0.34 -1.34
N TRP A 86 2.07 -0.60 -2.15
CA TRP A 86 1.82 -2.00 -1.90
C TRP A 86 2.97 -2.66 -1.13
N VAL A 87 4.22 -2.44 -1.56
CA VAL A 87 5.41 -3.14 -1.03
C VAL A 87 5.58 -2.96 0.48
N GLU A 88 5.36 -1.76 1.01
CA GLU A 88 5.44 -1.48 2.46
C GLU A 88 4.31 -2.14 3.27
N ASN A 89 3.17 -2.43 2.64
CA ASN A 89 1.98 -2.97 3.30
C ASN A 89 1.82 -4.48 3.13
N VAL A 90 2.63 -5.13 2.29
CA VAL A 90 2.57 -6.59 2.07
C VAL A 90 2.79 -7.36 3.37
N GLU A 91 3.74 -6.92 4.20
CA GLU A 91 4.02 -7.58 5.49
C GLU A 91 2.80 -7.56 6.41
N MET A 92 2.18 -6.39 6.56
CA MET A 92 1.00 -6.22 7.42
C MET A 92 -0.19 -7.05 6.90
N LEU A 93 -0.38 -7.08 5.58
CA LEU A 93 -1.42 -7.90 4.95
C LEU A 93 -1.17 -9.40 5.15
N LEU A 94 0.08 -9.85 4.99
CA LEU A 94 0.47 -11.24 5.22
C LEU A 94 0.22 -11.65 6.69
N VAL A 95 0.62 -10.81 7.65
CA VAL A 95 0.37 -11.04 9.08
C VAL A 95 -1.13 -11.14 9.35
N ALA A 96 -1.93 -10.19 8.84
CA ALA A 96 -3.38 -10.22 9.00
C ALA A 96 -4.01 -11.50 8.39
N ALA A 97 -3.55 -11.94 7.22
CA ALA A 97 -4.01 -13.16 6.58
C ALA A 97 -3.72 -14.41 7.41
N ILE A 98 -2.50 -14.53 7.95
CA ILE A 98 -2.10 -15.66 8.81
C ILE A 98 -2.96 -15.71 10.07
N VAL A 99 -3.21 -14.56 10.71
CA VAL A 99 -4.05 -14.50 11.92
C VAL A 99 -5.49 -14.94 11.61
N VAL A 100 -6.08 -14.46 10.51
CA VAL A 100 -7.43 -14.85 10.10
C VAL A 100 -7.51 -16.34 9.79
N ILE A 101 -6.54 -16.89 9.06
CA ILE A 101 -6.48 -18.34 8.75
C ILE A 101 -6.32 -19.14 10.05
N GLY A 102 -5.43 -18.73 10.95
CA GLY A 102 -5.22 -19.40 12.24
C GLY A 102 -6.48 -19.42 13.09
N ILE A 103 -7.16 -18.28 13.26
CA ILE A 103 -8.42 -18.21 14.01
C ILE A 103 -9.45 -19.14 13.37
N ARG A 104 -9.58 -19.10 12.04
CA ARG A 104 -10.51 -19.96 11.31
C ARG A 104 -10.19 -21.44 11.52
N SER A 105 -8.93 -21.84 11.36
CA SER A 105 -8.52 -23.25 11.43
C SER A 105 -8.57 -23.83 12.83
N PHE A 106 -8.23 -23.05 13.86
CA PHE A 106 -8.15 -23.56 15.24
C PHE A 106 -9.44 -23.38 16.05
N PHE A 107 -10.25 -22.36 15.77
CA PHE A 107 -11.43 -22.05 16.59
C PHE A 107 -12.76 -22.23 15.85
N LEU A 108 -12.81 -22.03 14.53
CA LEU A 108 -14.06 -22.01 13.77
C LEU A 108 -14.25 -23.24 12.87
N GLN A 109 -13.17 -23.90 12.47
CA GLN A 109 -13.23 -25.14 11.70
C GLN A 109 -13.32 -26.33 12.68
N PRO A 110 -14.47 -27.03 12.75
CA PRO A 110 -14.55 -28.23 13.57
C PRO A 110 -13.65 -29.30 12.96
N PHE A 111 -12.64 -29.73 13.72
CA PHE A 111 -11.91 -30.98 13.43
C PHE A 111 -12.86 -32.15 13.71
N ILE A 112 -13.75 -32.43 12.76
CA ILE A 112 -14.55 -33.64 12.81
C ILE A 112 -13.61 -34.79 12.41
N ILE A 113 -13.14 -35.54 13.41
CA ILE A 113 -12.56 -36.86 13.15
C ILE A 113 -13.64 -37.66 12.42
N PRO A 114 -13.39 -38.20 11.21
CA PRO A 114 -14.38 -39.01 10.53
C PRO A 114 -14.73 -40.19 11.44
N THR A 115 -15.97 -40.19 11.92
CA THR A 115 -16.49 -41.09 12.97
C THR A 115 -16.53 -42.56 12.55
N ASN A 116 -16.16 -42.87 11.30
CA ASN A 116 -15.96 -44.24 10.81
C ASN A 116 -14.60 -44.85 11.17
N SER A 117 -13.64 -44.10 11.73
CA SER A 117 -12.35 -44.70 12.16
C SER A 117 -12.43 -45.43 13.52
N MET A 118 -13.47 -45.18 14.31
CA MET A 118 -13.71 -45.83 15.62
C MET A 118 -14.86 -46.85 15.56
N TYR A 119 -15.26 -47.28 14.37
CA TYR A 119 -16.18 -48.40 14.25
C TYR A 119 -15.44 -49.67 14.70
N PRO A 120 -15.90 -50.39 15.74
CA PRO A 120 -15.37 -51.70 16.04
C PRO A 120 -15.60 -52.56 14.78
N SER A 121 -14.51 -52.98 14.14
CA SER A 121 -14.59 -53.95 13.06
C SER A 121 -15.00 -55.28 13.67
N PHE A 122 -16.31 -55.55 13.73
CA PHE A 122 -16.87 -56.87 14.08
C PHE A 122 -16.60 -57.94 12.99
N TYR A 123 -15.55 -57.74 12.18
CA TYR A 123 -15.15 -58.66 11.12
C TYR A 123 -14.57 -59.92 11.77
N GLY A 124 -15.41 -60.91 12.03
CA GLY A 124 -15.00 -62.23 12.53
C GLY A 124 -15.67 -62.71 13.84
N MET A 125 -16.55 -61.93 14.48
CA MET A 125 -17.32 -62.45 15.62
C MET A 125 -18.49 -63.30 15.13
N GLN A 126 -18.40 -64.62 15.32
CA GLN A 126 -19.52 -65.53 15.11
C GLN A 126 -20.22 -65.80 16.45
N PRO A 127 -21.55 -65.63 16.54
CA PRO A 127 -22.28 -65.97 17.76
C PRO A 127 -22.21 -67.49 17.99
N ARG A 128 -21.65 -67.91 19.13
CA ARG A 128 -21.86 -69.27 19.66
C ARG A 128 -22.99 -69.22 20.67
N VAL A 129 -24.08 -69.90 20.34
CA VAL A 129 -25.17 -70.16 21.29
C VAL A 129 -24.82 -71.45 22.02
N TYR A 130 -24.79 -71.41 23.35
CA TYR A 130 -24.73 -72.61 24.18
C TYR A 130 -26.16 -72.98 24.54
N GLU A 131 -26.53 -74.23 24.29
CA GLU A 131 -27.78 -74.80 24.81
C GLU A 131 -27.51 -75.41 26.19
N ASP A 132 -28.43 -75.21 27.13
CA ASP A 132 -28.40 -75.76 28.50
C ASP A 132 -28.63 -77.28 28.52
#